data_AF-A0A831UAX9-F1
#
_entry.id   AF-A0A831UAX9-F1
#
_cell.length_a   1.000
_cell.length_b   1.000
_cell.length_c   1.000
_cell.angle_alpha   90.00
_cell.angle_beta   90.00
_cell.angle_gamma   90.00
#
_symmetry.space_group_name_H-M   'P 1'
#
loop_
_entity.id
_entity.type
_entity.pdbx_description
1 polymer ?
#
loop_
_entity_poly.entity_id
_entity_poly.type
_entity_poly.pdbx_seq_one_letter_code
_entity_poly.pdbx_strand_id
1 'polypeptide(L)'
;MKLAQKQLLLVEQYLRAVALELTEVPEDERDAIIRRLKARIGKELQAAEVDLPDDEDVRRVLRRFGAPCDLAEEVLRQRRGTAPPVEQRCRTPQVAPDAQWLGICSHFARRFGADPSVVRLVAVLLGLLTGPVAVLLYLAAYFEVYVTSEPEALPRIEPGKLAKYVIGTLAAATGLHAGARFVYAMMTHAYCAYTGEVAPVLGKWDWLDVHAQGLFVGVLIVFAPLATVGGLPVANNWDATLKRAIQAGLAVYALVLCAGLGAALAGHLLLVIENFSL
;
A
#
# COMPACT_ATOMS: atom_id res chain seq x y z
N MET A 1 -10.25 1.78 29.21
CA MET A 1 -11.16 1.07 30.14
C MET A 1 -10.46 0.96 31.49
N LYS A 2 -11.05 1.46 32.58
CA LYS A 2 -10.46 1.41 33.93
C LYS A 2 -11.04 0.19 34.65
N LEU A 3 -10.33 -0.93 34.62
CA LEU A 3 -10.66 -2.08 35.49
C LEU A 3 -10.31 -1.71 36.94
N ALA A 4 -11.12 -2.14 37.90
CA ALA A 4 -10.77 -2.01 39.30
C ALA A 4 -9.55 -2.88 39.63
N GLN A 5 -8.73 -2.46 40.60
CA GLN A 5 -7.48 -3.15 40.97
C GLN A 5 -7.71 -4.63 41.32
N LYS A 6 -8.87 -4.96 41.91
CA LYS A 6 -9.29 -6.33 42.24
C LYS A 6 -9.55 -7.19 40.99
N GLN A 7 -10.10 -6.62 39.93
CA GLN A 7 -10.42 -7.32 38.67
C GLN A 7 -9.18 -7.58 37.84
N LEU A 8 -8.25 -6.62 37.85
CA LEU A 8 -6.95 -6.78 37.22
C LEU A 8 -6.19 -7.96 37.86
N LEU A 9 -6.30 -8.10 39.18
CA LEU A 9 -5.74 -9.23 39.93
C LEU A 9 -6.37 -10.57 39.53
N LEU A 10 -7.68 -10.63 39.27
CA LEU A 10 -8.35 -11.86 38.80
C LEU A 10 -7.86 -12.29 37.41
N VAL A 11 -7.70 -11.35 36.48
CA VAL A 11 -7.17 -11.65 35.14
C VAL A 11 -5.71 -12.09 35.22
N GLU A 12 -4.90 -11.43 36.05
CA GLU A 12 -3.50 -11.82 36.24
C GLU A 12 -3.34 -13.18 36.91
N GLN A 13 -4.18 -13.53 37.89
CA GLN A 13 -4.22 -14.87 38.47
C GLN A 13 -4.55 -15.92 37.43
N TYR A 14 -5.54 -15.66 36.57
CA TYR A 14 -5.90 -16.58 35.49
C TYR A 14 -4.75 -16.75 34.48
N LEU A 15 -4.13 -15.66 34.03
CA LEU A 15 -2.99 -15.72 33.10
C LEU A 15 -1.77 -16.41 33.72
N ARG A 16 -1.51 -16.19 35.01
CA ARG A 16 -0.44 -16.89 35.73
C ARG A 16 -0.72 -18.39 35.82
N ALA A 17 -1.97 -18.79 36.06
CA ALA A 17 -2.34 -20.20 36.04
C ALA A 17 -2.10 -20.84 34.66
N VAL A 18 -2.47 -20.16 33.57
CA VAL A 18 -2.18 -20.63 32.20
C VAL A 18 -0.67 -20.71 31.93
N ALA A 19 0.13 -19.74 32.40
CA ALA A 19 1.57 -19.75 32.22
C ALA A 19 2.28 -20.91 32.94
N LEU A 20 1.76 -21.33 34.10
CA LEU A 20 2.27 -22.49 34.86
C LEU A 20 2.06 -23.80 34.12
N GLU A 21 0.98 -23.92 33.35
CA GLU A 21 0.70 -25.10 32.53
C GLU A 21 1.52 -25.13 31.22
N LEU A 22 2.08 -23.99 30.79
CA LEU A 22 2.89 -23.87 29.57
C LEU A 22 4.41 -24.05 29.83
N THR A 23 4.78 -24.93 30.76
CA THR A 23 6.19 -25.19 31.12
C THR A 23 7.03 -25.76 29.98
N GLU A 24 6.40 -26.44 29.01
CA GLU A 24 7.06 -26.98 27.81
C GLU A 24 7.37 -25.93 26.72
N VAL A 25 6.95 -24.68 26.91
CA VAL A 25 7.10 -23.58 25.95
C VAL A 25 8.26 -22.66 26.36
N PRO A 26 9.15 -22.28 25.40
CA PRO A 26 10.23 -21.31 25.66
C PRO A 26 9.70 -20.00 26.27
N GLU A 27 10.49 -19.36 27.14
CA GLU A 27 10.02 -18.20 27.91
C GLU A 27 9.53 -17.04 27.04
N ASP A 28 10.25 -16.74 25.96
CA ASP A 28 9.90 -15.66 25.01
C ASP A 28 8.55 -15.93 24.31
N GLU A 29 8.30 -17.18 23.94
CA GLU A 29 7.06 -17.63 23.29
C GLU A 29 5.90 -17.63 24.27
N ARG A 30 6.13 -18.11 25.50
CA ARG A 30 5.16 -18.11 26.59
C ARG A 30 4.69 -16.69 26.90
N ASP A 31 5.62 -15.73 26.99
CA ASP A 31 5.29 -14.32 27.21
C ASP A 31 4.52 -13.69 26.05
N ALA A 32 4.80 -14.10 24.81
CA ALA A 32 4.04 -13.66 23.65
C ALA A 32 2.61 -14.20 23.66
N ILE A 33 2.42 -15.48 24.02
CA ILE A 33 1.11 -16.14 24.16
C ILE A 33 0.28 -15.44 25.25
N ILE A 34 0.87 -15.20 26.42
CA ILE A 34 0.20 -14.52 27.53
C ILE A 34 -0.19 -13.09 27.17
N ARG A 35 0.69 -12.34 26.48
CA ARG A 35 0.36 -10.98 26.00
C ARG A 35 -0.83 -10.96 25.05
N ARG A 36 -0.88 -11.91 24.10
CA ARG A 36 -2.02 -12.06 23.17
C ARG A 36 -3.31 -12.42 23.90
N LEU A 37 -3.23 -13.34 24.88
CA LEU A 37 -4.38 -13.77 25.66
C LEU A 37 -4.94 -12.62 26.50
N LYS A 38 -4.07 -11.82 27.15
CA LYS A 38 -4.45 -10.60 27.88
C LYS A 38 -5.18 -9.60 26.99
N ALA A 39 -4.67 -9.35 25.78
CA ALA A 39 -5.30 -8.44 24.83
C ALA A 39 -6.67 -8.95 24.36
N ARG A 40 -6.82 -10.26 24.14
CA ARG A 40 -8.08 -10.88 23.72
C ARG A 40 -9.14 -10.83 24.82
N ILE A 41 -8.78 -11.14 26.06
CA ILE A 41 -9.66 -10.99 27.23
C ILE A 41 -10.11 -9.54 27.39
N GLY A 42 -9.18 -8.58 27.22
CA GLY A 42 -9.51 -7.15 27.28
C GLY A 42 -10.50 -6.70 26.20
N LYS A 43 -10.41 -7.27 24.99
CA LYS A 43 -11.34 -6.98 23.89
C LYS A 43 -12.74 -7.56 24.13
N GLU A 44 -12.82 -8.78 24.65
CA GLU A 44 -14.10 -9.41 25.03
C GLU A 44 -14.80 -8.67 26.19
N LEU A 45 -14.01 -8.20 27.17
CA LEU A 45 -14.52 -7.35 28.26
C LEU A 45 -15.09 -6.02 27.73
N GLN A 46 -14.47 -5.43 26.71
CA GLN A 46 -14.99 -4.22 26.05
C GLN A 46 -16.24 -4.49 25.22
N ALA A 47 -16.29 -5.63 24.52
CA ALA A 47 -17.42 -6.03 23.69
C ALA A 47 -18.67 -6.40 24.50
N ALA A 48 -18.51 -6.73 25.78
CA ALA A 48 -19.61 -7.01 26.70
C ALA A 48 -20.42 -5.76 27.11
N GLU A 49 -20.03 -4.55 26.67
CA GLU A 49 -20.76 -3.28 26.86
C GLU A 49 -21.07 -2.92 28.33
N VAL A 50 -20.26 -3.40 29.28
CA VAL A 50 -20.39 -3.08 30.70
C VAL A 50 -19.43 -1.95 31.06
N ASP A 51 -19.97 -0.75 31.35
CA ASP A 51 -19.20 0.48 31.62
C ASP A 51 -18.31 0.38 32.88
N LEU A 52 -18.75 -0.42 33.86
CA LEU A 52 -18.02 -0.82 35.06
C LEU A 52 -18.27 -2.32 35.28
N PRO A 53 -17.46 -3.22 34.68
CA PRO A 53 -17.64 -4.65 34.91
C PRO A 53 -17.51 -4.94 36.39
N ASP A 54 -18.32 -5.84 36.94
CA ASP A 54 -18.13 -6.34 38.30
C ASP A 54 -17.22 -7.58 38.33
N ASP A 55 -16.95 -8.12 39.52
CA ASP A 55 -16.11 -9.32 39.66
C ASP A 55 -16.75 -10.56 38.98
N GLU A 56 -18.08 -10.62 38.90
CA GLU A 56 -18.84 -11.73 38.31
C GLU A 56 -18.86 -11.63 36.78
N ASP A 57 -18.86 -10.44 36.20
CA ASP A 57 -18.73 -10.19 34.76
C ASP A 57 -17.35 -10.64 34.26
N VAL A 58 -16.29 -10.31 35.00
CA VAL A 58 -14.93 -10.78 34.70
C VAL A 58 -14.86 -12.30 34.77
N ARG A 59 -15.46 -12.92 35.81
CA ARG A 59 -15.52 -14.38 35.93
C ARG A 59 -16.33 -15.01 34.79
N ARG A 60 -17.42 -14.39 34.36
CA ARG A 60 -18.26 -14.86 33.24
C ARG A 60 -17.48 -14.84 31.92
N VAL A 61 -16.72 -13.77 31.67
CA VAL A 61 -15.83 -13.70 30.50
C VAL A 61 -14.73 -14.75 30.59
N LEU A 62 -14.05 -14.89 31.74
CA LEU A 62 -13.01 -15.91 31.92
C LEU A 62 -13.55 -17.34 31.73
N ARG A 63 -14.78 -17.64 32.16
CA ARG A 63 -15.43 -18.94 31.91
C ARG A 63 -15.63 -19.24 30.42
N ARG A 64 -15.82 -18.23 29.56
CA ARG A 64 -15.91 -18.44 28.10
C ARG A 64 -14.58 -18.90 27.49
N PHE A 65 -13.46 -18.57 28.12
CA PHE A 65 -12.13 -19.03 27.69
C PHE A 65 -11.80 -20.45 28.21
N GLY A 66 -12.65 -21.03 29.06
CA GLY A 66 -12.44 -22.36 29.63
C GLY A 66 -11.52 -22.36 30.87
N ALA A 67 -11.27 -23.55 31.42
CA ALA A 67 -10.32 -23.69 32.52
C ALA A 67 -8.88 -23.42 32.01
N PRO A 68 -7.99 -22.89 32.87
CA PRO A 68 -6.60 -22.63 32.51
C PRO A 68 -5.88 -23.86 31.90
N CYS A 69 -6.16 -25.05 32.43
CA CYS A 69 -5.59 -26.32 31.97
C CYS A 69 -6.08 -26.67 30.56
N ASP A 70 -7.39 -26.57 30.29
CA ASP A 70 -7.96 -26.87 28.96
C ASP A 70 -7.40 -25.92 27.89
N LEU A 71 -7.23 -24.64 28.24
CA LEU A 71 -6.68 -23.63 27.34
C LEU A 71 -5.19 -23.86 27.08
N ALA A 72 -4.42 -24.22 28.10
CA ALA A 72 -3.02 -24.57 27.95
C ALA A 72 -2.84 -25.87 27.16
N GLU A 73 -3.69 -26.87 27.39
CA GLU A 73 -3.70 -28.12 26.65
C GLU A 73 -4.08 -27.89 25.18
N GLU A 74 -5.03 -27.01 24.88
CA GLU A 74 -5.35 -26.63 23.50
C GLU A 74 -4.16 -25.95 22.80
N VAL A 75 -3.46 -25.04 23.50
CA VAL A 75 -2.24 -24.39 22.98
C VAL A 75 -1.12 -25.42 22.75
N LEU A 76 -0.92 -26.34 23.69
CA LEU A 76 0.07 -27.41 23.57
C LEU A 76 -0.32 -28.44 22.51
N ARG A 77 -1.61 -28.75 22.35
CA ARG A 77 -2.13 -29.68 21.32
C ARG A 77 -1.98 -29.09 19.93
N GLN A 78 -2.21 -27.79 19.77
CA GLN A 78 -1.89 -27.08 18.53
C GLN A 78 -0.39 -27.16 18.20
N ARG A 79 0.48 -27.13 19.21
CA ARG A 79 1.94 -27.28 19.04
C ARG A 79 2.37 -28.73 18.80
N ARG A 80 1.87 -29.69 19.57
CA ARG A 80 2.18 -31.12 19.38
C ARG A 80 1.61 -31.66 18.07
N GLY A 81 0.53 -31.06 17.56
CA GLY A 81 0.02 -31.26 16.21
C GLY A 81 0.86 -30.65 15.08
N THR A 82 2.00 -30.01 15.37
CA THR A 82 2.95 -29.48 14.38
C THR A 82 4.15 -30.40 14.10
N ALA A 83 3.90 -31.71 14.01
CA ALA A 83 4.74 -32.60 13.21
C ALA A 83 3.90 -33.28 12.11
N PRO A 84 3.90 -32.76 10.87
CA PRO A 84 3.54 -33.53 9.71
C PRO A 84 4.78 -33.90 8.86
N PRO A 85 4.81 -35.11 8.29
CA PRO A 85 5.62 -35.40 7.12
C PRO A 85 5.17 -34.50 5.96
N VAL A 86 6.08 -34.30 5.00
CA VAL A 86 5.83 -33.66 3.71
C VAL A 86 4.54 -34.19 3.08
N GLU A 87 3.43 -33.44 3.17
CA GLU A 87 2.37 -33.34 2.17
C GLU A 87 1.20 -32.46 2.66
N GLN A 88 0.93 -31.43 1.86
CA GLN A 88 -0.36 -30.78 1.62
C GLN A 88 -1.48 -31.01 2.66
N ARG A 89 -1.72 -30.00 3.50
CA ARG A 89 -3.09 -29.65 3.91
C ARG A 89 -3.24 -28.14 4.07
N CYS A 90 -4.03 -27.58 3.15
CA CYS A 90 -4.60 -26.24 3.22
C CYS A 90 -5.19 -25.99 4.61
N ARG A 91 -4.54 -25.12 5.38
CA ARG A 91 -5.19 -24.32 6.43
C ARG A 91 -5.04 -22.87 6.00
N THR A 92 -6.19 -22.22 5.87
CA THR A 92 -6.46 -20.77 5.85
C THR A 92 -5.26 -19.87 5.54
N PRO A 93 -5.32 -19.04 4.49
CA PRO A 93 -4.32 -18.00 4.26
C PRO A 93 -4.50 -16.93 5.33
N GLN A 94 -4.03 -17.22 6.53
CA GLN A 94 -3.51 -16.22 7.42
C GLN A 94 -2.41 -15.57 6.59
N VAL A 95 -2.69 -14.34 6.14
CA VAL A 95 -1.75 -13.45 5.47
C VAL A 95 -0.39 -13.72 6.10
N ALA A 96 0.49 -14.40 5.36
CA ALA A 96 1.77 -14.78 5.92
C ALA A 96 2.39 -13.50 6.48
N PRO A 97 3.06 -13.52 7.64
CA PRO A 97 3.70 -12.33 8.21
C PRO A 97 4.59 -11.59 7.19
N ASP A 98 4.97 -12.26 6.09
CA ASP A 98 5.74 -11.75 4.96
C ASP A 98 4.96 -11.26 3.72
N ALA A 99 3.63 -11.20 3.71
CA ALA A 99 2.87 -10.77 2.53
C ALA A 99 2.82 -9.23 2.39
N GLN A 100 3.96 -8.60 2.08
CA GLN A 100 4.11 -7.14 2.10
C GLN A 100 3.38 -6.43 0.94
N TRP A 101 3.40 -7.00 -0.27
CA TRP A 101 2.78 -6.43 -1.48
C TRP A 101 1.87 -7.47 -2.12
N LEU A 102 0.60 -7.58 -1.71
CA LEU A 102 -0.40 -8.47 -2.33
C LEU A 102 -0.10 -9.99 -2.31
N GLY A 103 1.01 -10.42 -1.71
CA GLY A 103 1.36 -11.85 -1.55
C GLY A 103 1.76 -12.58 -2.83
N ILE A 104 1.99 -11.89 -3.95
CA ILE A 104 2.30 -12.52 -5.25
C ILE A 104 3.66 -13.22 -5.22
N CYS A 105 4.69 -12.55 -4.69
CA CYS A 105 6.02 -13.16 -4.58
C CYS A 105 6.00 -14.43 -3.71
N SER A 106 5.21 -14.43 -2.63
CA SER A 106 5.02 -15.64 -1.81
C SER A 106 4.25 -16.74 -2.53
N HIS A 107 3.30 -16.39 -3.41
CA HIS A 107 2.57 -17.35 -4.23
C HIS A 107 3.51 -18.04 -5.24
N PHE A 108 4.30 -17.27 -5.99
CA PHE A 108 5.27 -17.85 -6.93
C PHE A 108 6.41 -18.59 -6.24
N ALA A 109 6.87 -18.14 -5.08
CA ALA A 109 7.85 -18.86 -4.26
C ALA A 109 7.38 -20.28 -3.94
N ARG A 110 6.12 -20.44 -3.51
CA ARG A 110 5.51 -21.76 -3.27
C ARG A 110 5.38 -22.58 -4.56
N ARG A 111 5.01 -21.95 -5.68
CA ARG A 111 4.86 -22.63 -6.98
C ARG A 111 6.18 -23.18 -7.52
N PHE A 112 7.27 -22.45 -7.34
CA PHE A 112 8.60 -22.84 -7.82
C PHE A 112 9.47 -23.55 -6.77
N GLY A 113 8.98 -23.73 -5.54
CA GLY A 113 9.78 -24.28 -4.44
C GLY A 113 10.98 -23.41 -4.04
N ALA A 114 10.91 -22.11 -4.30
CA ALA A 114 11.97 -21.15 -4.02
C ALA A 114 11.66 -20.32 -2.77
N ASP A 115 12.69 -19.69 -2.21
CA ASP A 115 12.57 -18.76 -1.08
C ASP A 115 11.94 -17.43 -1.54
N PRO A 116 10.92 -16.86 -0.86
CA PRO A 116 10.29 -15.59 -1.25
C PRO A 116 11.26 -14.43 -1.45
N SER A 117 12.39 -14.42 -0.72
CA SER A 117 13.43 -13.40 -0.86
C SER A 117 14.07 -13.42 -2.25
N VAL A 118 14.28 -14.60 -2.83
CA VAL A 118 14.87 -14.77 -4.17
C VAL A 118 13.88 -14.28 -5.24
N VAL A 119 12.61 -14.65 -5.12
CA VAL A 119 11.56 -14.19 -6.05
C VAL A 119 11.42 -12.67 -6.01
N ARG A 120 11.50 -12.06 -4.83
CA ARG A 120 11.52 -10.59 -4.69
C ARG A 120 12.74 -9.97 -5.36
N LEU A 121 13.93 -10.52 -5.16
CA LEU A 121 15.15 -10.01 -5.79
C LEU A 121 15.05 -10.06 -7.31
N VAL A 122 14.58 -11.17 -7.87
CA VAL A 122 14.36 -11.32 -9.31
C VAL A 122 13.34 -10.31 -9.82
N ALA A 123 12.22 -10.11 -9.11
CA ALA A 123 11.22 -9.11 -9.47
C ALA A 123 11.78 -7.67 -9.43
N VAL A 124 12.61 -7.36 -8.44
CA VAL A 124 13.29 -6.05 -8.33
C VAL A 124 14.29 -5.85 -9.48
N LEU A 125 15.10 -6.86 -9.78
CA LEU A 125 16.04 -6.82 -10.90
C LEU A 125 15.32 -6.66 -12.24
N LEU A 126 14.22 -7.38 -12.44
CA LEU A 126 13.38 -7.25 -13.63
C LEU A 126 12.76 -5.86 -13.71
N GLY A 127 12.31 -5.29 -12.58
CA GLY A 127 11.82 -3.92 -12.48
C GLY A 127 12.88 -2.86 -12.78
N LEU A 128 14.12 -3.09 -12.37
CA LEU A 128 15.23 -2.20 -12.70
C LEU A 128 15.54 -2.23 -14.21
N LEU A 129 15.43 -3.40 -14.85
CA LEU A 129 15.76 -3.58 -16.28
C LEU A 129 14.63 -3.12 -17.21
N THR A 130 13.37 -3.38 -16.85
CA THR A 130 12.19 -3.14 -17.70
C THR A 130 11.37 -1.91 -17.27
N GLY A 131 11.69 -1.34 -16.11
CA GLY A 131 11.03 -0.16 -15.56
C GLY A 131 9.54 -0.41 -15.24
N PRO A 132 8.63 0.45 -15.72
CA PRO A 132 7.20 0.38 -15.39
C PRO A 132 6.51 -0.89 -15.93
N VAL A 133 7.10 -1.56 -16.91
CA VAL A 133 6.58 -2.83 -17.46
C VAL A 133 6.55 -3.93 -16.40
N ALA A 134 7.53 -4.00 -15.50
CA ALA A 134 7.51 -4.98 -14.42
C ALA A 134 6.33 -4.78 -13.47
N VAL A 135 5.93 -3.53 -13.21
CA VAL A 135 4.77 -3.23 -12.36
C VAL A 135 3.48 -3.69 -13.03
N LEU A 136 3.36 -3.50 -14.35
CA LEU A 136 2.24 -4.02 -15.13
C LEU A 136 2.18 -5.55 -15.11
N LEU A 137 3.32 -6.23 -15.30
CA LEU A 137 3.41 -7.69 -15.21
C LEU A 137 3.03 -8.19 -13.82
N TYR A 138 3.47 -7.48 -12.78
CA TYR A 138 3.13 -7.79 -11.40
C TYR A 138 1.62 -7.69 -11.15
N LEU A 139 0.98 -6.64 -11.66
CA LEU A 139 -0.47 -6.45 -11.61
C LEU A 139 -1.21 -7.53 -12.40
N ALA A 140 -0.74 -7.88 -13.60
CA ALA A 140 -1.34 -8.94 -14.38
C ALA A 140 -1.32 -10.28 -13.63
N ALA A 141 -0.17 -10.61 -13.02
CA ALA A 141 -0.04 -11.79 -12.18
C ALA A 141 -0.95 -11.75 -10.94
N TYR A 142 -1.16 -10.56 -10.35
CA TYR A 142 -2.12 -10.39 -9.25
C TYR A 142 -3.53 -10.76 -9.70
N PHE A 143 -3.98 -10.21 -10.82
CA PHE A 143 -5.32 -10.45 -11.34
C PHE A 143 -5.52 -11.90 -11.75
N GLU A 144 -4.51 -12.54 -12.34
CA GLU A 144 -4.53 -13.97 -12.64
C GLU A 144 -4.74 -14.81 -11.37
N VAL A 145 -3.95 -14.54 -10.32
CA VAL A 145 -4.10 -15.21 -9.02
C VAL A 145 -5.46 -14.90 -8.40
N TYR A 146 -5.96 -13.67 -8.52
CA TYR A 146 -7.24 -13.25 -7.98
C TYR A 146 -8.43 -13.94 -8.66
N VAL A 147 -8.36 -14.16 -9.97
CA VAL A 147 -9.41 -14.84 -10.74
C VAL A 147 -9.38 -16.36 -10.54
N THR A 148 -8.20 -16.94 -10.31
CA THR A 148 -8.03 -18.39 -10.14
C THR A 148 -8.15 -18.88 -8.69
N SER A 149 -8.03 -17.99 -7.70
CA SER A 149 -8.13 -18.34 -6.28
C SER A 149 -9.57 -18.32 -5.77
N GLU A 150 -9.86 -19.16 -4.76
CA GLU A 150 -11.17 -19.17 -4.12
C GLU A 150 -11.47 -17.82 -3.41
N PRO A 151 -12.73 -17.35 -3.40
CA PRO A 151 -13.12 -16.02 -2.91
C PRO A 151 -12.77 -15.72 -1.44
N GLU A 152 -12.51 -16.75 -0.64
CA GLU A 152 -12.17 -16.64 0.79
C GLU A 152 -10.66 -16.51 1.04
N ALA A 153 -9.83 -16.73 0.01
CA ALA A 153 -8.37 -16.75 0.16
C ALA A 153 -7.71 -15.37 0.05
N LEU A 154 -8.38 -14.38 -0.55
CA LEU A 154 -7.82 -13.06 -0.82
C LEU A 154 -8.67 -11.94 -0.21
N PRO A 155 -8.05 -10.86 0.27
CA PRO A 155 -8.77 -9.69 0.76
C PRO A 155 -9.63 -9.11 -0.38
N ARG A 156 -10.90 -8.80 -0.06
CA ARG A 156 -11.85 -8.25 -1.03
C ARG A 156 -11.34 -6.90 -1.54
N ILE A 157 -11.30 -6.76 -2.86
CA ILE A 157 -10.96 -5.50 -3.51
C ILE A 157 -12.13 -4.53 -3.33
N GLU A 158 -11.84 -3.32 -2.84
CA GLU A 158 -12.82 -2.24 -2.77
C GLU A 158 -12.77 -1.42 -4.08
N PRO A 159 -13.68 -1.66 -5.05
CA PRO A 159 -13.60 -1.02 -6.37
C PRO A 159 -13.72 0.50 -6.28
N GLY A 160 -14.48 1.02 -5.31
CA GLY A 160 -14.61 2.46 -5.09
C GLY A 160 -13.31 3.12 -4.64
N LYS A 161 -12.54 2.46 -3.75
CA LYS A 161 -11.22 2.96 -3.33
C LYS A 161 -10.25 2.93 -4.52
N LEU A 162 -10.18 1.79 -5.22
CA LEU A 162 -9.33 1.63 -6.41
C LEU A 162 -9.63 2.68 -7.48
N ALA A 163 -10.90 2.83 -7.87
CA ALA A 163 -11.32 3.80 -8.87
C ALA A 163 -10.96 5.22 -8.45
N LYS A 164 -11.18 5.61 -7.19
CA LYS A 164 -10.82 6.94 -6.68
C LYS A 164 -9.31 7.22 -6.83
N TYR A 165 -8.45 6.26 -6.51
CA TYR A 165 -7.01 6.43 -6.61
C TYR A 165 -6.53 6.55 -8.06
N VAL A 166 -7.01 5.66 -8.93
CA VAL A 166 -6.64 5.66 -10.35
C VAL A 166 -7.17 6.92 -11.04
N ILE A 167 -8.46 7.20 -10.92
CA ILE A 167 -9.11 8.38 -11.53
C ILE A 167 -8.48 9.67 -10.99
N GLY A 168 -8.24 9.76 -9.68
CA GLY A 168 -7.61 10.94 -9.09
C GLY A 168 -6.21 11.21 -9.65
N THR A 169 -5.41 10.16 -9.85
CA THR A 169 -4.06 10.28 -10.42
C THR A 169 -4.11 10.68 -11.90
N LEU A 170 -4.97 10.04 -12.68
CA LEU A 170 -5.17 10.36 -14.10
C LEU A 170 -5.69 11.77 -14.30
N ALA A 171 -6.68 12.19 -13.49
CA ALA A 171 -7.25 13.53 -13.54
C ALA A 171 -6.19 14.59 -13.18
N ALA A 172 -5.37 14.35 -12.16
CA ALA A 172 -4.30 15.27 -11.78
C ALA A 172 -3.24 15.40 -12.87
N ALA A 173 -2.75 14.29 -13.43
CA ALA A 173 -1.77 14.29 -14.53
C ALA A 173 -2.33 15.01 -15.78
N THR A 174 -3.58 14.71 -16.14
CA THR A 174 -4.27 15.33 -17.29
C THR A 174 -4.50 16.82 -17.05
N GLY A 175 -4.93 17.21 -15.86
CA GLY A 175 -5.13 18.62 -15.49
C GLY A 175 -3.85 19.43 -15.55
N LEU A 176 -2.73 18.88 -15.05
CA LEU A 176 -1.41 19.51 -15.16
C LEU A 176 -1.00 19.68 -16.63
N HIS A 177 -1.12 18.63 -17.44
CA HIS A 177 -0.75 18.68 -18.85
C HIS A 177 -1.61 19.67 -19.65
N ALA A 178 -2.94 19.59 -19.50
CA ALA A 178 -3.88 20.47 -20.16
C ALA A 178 -3.70 21.92 -19.72
N GLY A 179 -3.46 22.16 -18.44
CA GLY A 179 -3.16 23.48 -17.89
C GLY A 179 -1.89 24.08 -18.50
N ALA A 180 -0.81 23.30 -18.60
CA ALA A 180 0.41 23.76 -19.25
C ALA A 180 0.20 24.07 -20.75
N ARG A 181 -0.47 23.19 -21.48
CA ARG A 181 -0.86 23.41 -22.89
C ARG A 181 -1.69 24.68 -23.06
N PHE A 182 -2.63 24.93 -22.16
CA PHE A 182 -3.47 26.12 -22.17
C PHE A 182 -2.64 27.40 -21.94
N VAL A 183 -1.78 27.42 -20.93
CA VAL A 183 -0.90 28.57 -20.65
C VAL A 183 0.03 28.85 -21.82
N TYR A 184 0.63 27.82 -22.41
CA TYR A 184 1.48 27.94 -23.59
C TYR A 184 0.71 28.55 -24.78
N ALA A 185 -0.51 28.07 -25.05
CA ALA A 185 -1.37 28.62 -26.10
C ALA A 185 -1.74 30.08 -25.83
N MET A 186 -2.01 30.45 -24.56
CA MET A 186 -2.26 31.85 -24.19
C MET A 186 -1.05 32.73 -24.44
N MET A 187 0.17 32.28 -24.12
CA MET A 187 1.40 33.04 -24.36
C MET A 187 1.62 33.29 -25.85
N THR A 188 1.42 32.25 -26.67
CA THR A 188 1.51 32.35 -28.13
C THR A 188 0.47 33.33 -28.67
N HIS A 189 -0.77 33.22 -28.20
CA HIS A 189 -1.85 34.13 -28.62
C HIS A 189 -1.58 35.58 -28.21
N ALA A 190 -1.08 35.81 -26.98
CA ALA A 190 -0.71 37.13 -26.50
C ALA A 190 0.42 37.74 -27.33
N TYR A 191 1.43 36.94 -27.72
CA TYR A 191 2.48 37.37 -28.62
C TYR A 191 1.93 37.82 -29.99
N CYS A 192 1.09 37.00 -30.63
CA CYS A 192 0.50 37.32 -31.93
C CYS A 192 -0.43 38.54 -31.85
N ALA A 193 -1.21 38.65 -30.78
CA ALA A 193 -2.09 39.80 -30.56
C ALA A 193 -1.31 41.11 -30.35
N TYR A 194 -0.13 41.03 -29.72
CA TYR A 194 0.72 42.20 -29.47
C TYR A 194 1.52 42.63 -30.71
N THR A 195 2.12 41.68 -31.42
CA THR A 195 2.99 41.95 -32.58
C THR A 195 2.22 42.08 -33.90
N GLY A 196 1.03 41.50 -34.00
CA GLY A 196 0.30 41.35 -35.26
C GLY A 196 0.90 40.31 -36.21
N GLU A 197 1.96 39.62 -35.79
CA GLU A 197 2.68 38.63 -36.59
C GLU A 197 2.25 37.19 -36.25
N VAL A 198 2.63 36.26 -37.12
CA VAL A 198 2.45 34.83 -36.88
C VAL A 198 3.45 34.36 -35.83
N ALA A 199 3.06 33.38 -35.02
CA ALA A 199 3.89 32.84 -33.96
C ALA A 199 5.28 32.40 -34.48
N PRO A 200 6.36 32.92 -33.89
CA PRO A 200 7.72 32.64 -34.36
C PRO A 200 8.16 31.23 -33.93
N VAL A 201 9.08 30.65 -34.70
CA VAL A 201 9.72 29.38 -34.33
C VAL A 201 10.76 29.67 -33.25
N LEU A 202 10.40 29.39 -32.00
CA LEU A 202 11.21 29.62 -30.79
C LEU A 202 12.45 28.70 -30.68
N GLY A 203 12.59 27.71 -31.57
CA GLY A 203 13.74 26.79 -31.61
C GLY A 203 13.93 26.04 -30.29
N LYS A 204 15.09 26.20 -29.64
CA LYS A 204 15.43 25.50 -28.38
C LYS A 204 14.56 25.94 -27.20
N TRP A 205 13.97 27.13 -27.25
CA TRP A 205 13.11 27.63 -26.18
C TRP A 205 11.75 26.92 -26.13
N ASP A 206 11.39 26.21 -27.19
CA ASP A 206 10.14 25.45 -27.33
C ASP A 206 10.30 23.93 -27.18
N TRP A 207 11.31 23.52 -26.42
CA TRP A 207 11.51 22.10 -26.12
C TRP A 207 10.30 21.47 -25.43
N LEU A 208 9.50 22.27 -24.70
CA LEU A 208 8.32 21.79 -24.01
C LEU A 208 7.28 21.27 -24.99
N ASP A 209 6.91 22.00 -26.04
CA ASP A 209 5.84 21.52 -26.94
C ASP A 209 6.26 20.24 -27.69
N VAL A 210 7.54 20.17 -28.08
CA VAL A 210 8.14 19.00 -28.73
C VAL A 210 8.06 17.76 -27.83
N HIS A 211 8.32 17.89 -26.52
CA HIS A 211 8.41 16.76 -25.60
C HIS A 211 7.18 16.57 -24.70
N ALA A 212 6.23 17.50 -24.69
CA ALA A 212 5.11 17.51 -23.74
C ALA A 212 4.26 16.24 -23.83
N GLN A 213 4.00 15.74 -25.04
CA GLN A 213 3.26 14.49 -25.24
C GLN A 213 4.04 13.28 -24.71
N GLY A 214 5.34 13.19 -25.00
CA GLY A 214 6.19 12.12 -24.50
C GLY A 214 6.28 12.10 -22.97
N LEU A 215 6.45 13.28 -22.36
CA LEU A 215 6.45 13.44 -20.91
C LEU A 215 5.11 13.02 -20.30
N PHE A 216 3.99 13.44 -20.89
CA PHE A 216 2.67 13.07 -20.41
C PHE A 216 2.43 11.56 -20.47
N VAL A 217 2.74 10.94 -21.60
CA VAL A 217 2.63 9.48 -21.76
C VAL A 217 3.54 8.76 -20.76
N GLY A 218 4.77 9.22 -20.57
CA GLY A 218 5.69 8.66 -19.58
C GLY A 218 5.14 8.73 -18.14
N VAL A 219 4.57 9.87 -17.75
CA VAL A 219 3.90 10.07 -16.46
C VAL A 219 2.75 9.10 -16.29
N LEU A 220 1.91 8.91 -17.31
CA LEU A 220 0.80 7.95 -17.25
C LEU A 220 1.30 6.51 -17.12
N ILE A 221 2.28 6.11 -17.92
CA ILE A 221 2.85 4.76 -17.91
C ILE A 221 3.45 4.42 -16.54
N VAL A 222 4.08 5.38 -15.86
CA VAL A 222 4.70 5.16 -14.55
C VAL A 222 3.67 5.20 -13.42
N PHE A 223 2.82 6.23 -13.37
CA PHE A 223 1.97 6.46 -12.21
C PHE A 223 0.62 5.76 -12.28
N ALA A 224 0.09 5.42 -13.45
CA ALA A 224 -1.18 4.69 -13.53
C ALA A 224 -1.09 3.29 -12.90
N PRO A 225 -0.08 2.44 -13.23
CA PRO A 225 0.07 1.14 -12.58
C PRO A 225 0.35 1.27 -11.09
N LEU A 226 1.17 2.25 -10.72
CA LEU A 226 1.48 2.54 -9.32
C LEU A 226 0.22 2.95 -8.55
N ALA A 227 -0.66 3.77 -9.13
CA ALA A 227 -1.94 4.13 -8.54
C ALA A 227 -2.87 2.92 -8.39
N THR A 228 -2.82 1.97 -9.34
CA THR A 228 -3.57 0.71 -9.23
C THR A 228 -3.08 -0.11 -8.03
N VAL A 229 -1.77 -0.28 -7.86
CA VAL A 229 -1.21 -0.97 -6.68
C VAL A 229 -1.61 -0.27 -5.37
N GLY A 230 -1.59 1.06 -5.34
CA GLY A 230 -1.95 1.84 -4.15
C GLY A 230 -3.44 1.78 -3.78
N GLY A 231 -4.30 1.43 -4.75
CA GLY A 231 -5.72 1.20 -4.53
C GLY A 231 -6.07 -0.21 -4.07
N LEU A 232 -5.14 -1.17 -4.16
CA LEU A 232 -5.33 -2.56 -3.75
C LEU A 232 -5.05 -2.76 -2.25
N PRO A 233 -5.57 -3.83 -1.63
CA PRO A 233 -5.32 -4.15 -0.22
C PRO A 233 -3.87 -4.61 0.00
N VAL A 234 -2.96 -3.63 0.13
CA VAL A 234 -1.55 -3.83 0.45
C VAL A 234 -1.33 -3.83 1.96
N ALA A 235 -0.38 -4.64 2.44
CA ALA A 235 -0.07 -4.72 3.87
C ALA A 235 0.69 -3.48 4.36
N ASN A 236 0.86 -3.34 5.68
CA ASN A 236 1.76 -2.34 6.31
C ASN A 236 1.55 -0.87 5.88
N ASN A 237 0.32 -0.47 5.53
CA ASN A 237 -0.01 0.89 5.06
C ASN A 237 0.82 1.35 3.85
N TRP A 238 1.22 0.40 2.99
CA TRP A 238 1.91 0.72 1.74
C TRP A 238 1.08 1.63 0.82
N ASP A 239 -0.25 1.64 0.96
CA ASP A 239 -1.15 2.53 0.22
C ASP A 239 -0.86 4.01 0.49
N ALA A 240 -0.63 4.38 1.75
CA ALA A 240 -0.26 5.74 2.13
C ALA A 240 1.11 6.15 1.56
N THR A 241 2.09 5.25 1.60
CA THR A 241 3.44 5.49 1.06
C THR A 241 3.39 5.68 -0.45
N LEU A 242 2.66 4.80 -1.16
CA LEU A 242 2.55 4.85 -2.61
C LEU A 242 1.80 6.10 -3.07
N LYS A 243 0.75 6.50 -2.35
CA LYS A 243 0.06 7.78 -2.57
C LYS A 243 1.03 8.97 -2.48
N ARG A 244 1.86 9.03 -1.44
CA ARG A 244 2.85 10.11 -1.26
C ARG A 244 3.89 10.11 -2.39
N ALA A 245 4.35 8.93 -2.80
CA ALA A 245 5.29 8.79 -3.91
C ALA A 245 4.69 9.29 -5.24
N ILE A 246 3.43 8.95 -5.54
CA ILE A 246 2.71 9.43 -6.73
C ILE A 246 2.53 10.96 -6.67
N GLN A 247 2.14 11.51 -5.52
CA GLN A 247 1.99 12.96 -5.34
C GLN A 247 3.31 13.71 -5.55
N ALA A 248 4.42 13.18 -5.00
CA ALA A 248 5.74 13.74 -5.22
C ALA A 248 6.14 13.68 -6.70
N GLY A 249 5.88 12.55 -7.37
CA GLY A 249 6.12 12.39 -8.81
C GLY A 249 5.33 13.36 -9.68
N LEU A 250 4.04 13.58 -9.37
CA LEU A 250 3.22 14.58 -10.05
C LEU A 250 3.71 16.01 -9.78
N ALA A 251 4.22 16.31 -8.59
CA ALA A 251 4.83 17.61 -8.28
C ALA A 251 6.11 17.85 -9.09
N VAL A 252 6.96 16.83 -9.25
CA VAL A 252 8.14 16.90 -10.13
C VAL A 252 7.71 17.13 -11.58
N TYR A 253 6.68 16.42 -12.05
CA TYR A 253 6.13 16.66 -13.39
C TYR A 253 5.63 18.10 -13.56
N ALA A 254 4.88 18.63 -12.59
CA ALA A 254 4.44 20.03 -12.60
C ALA A 254 5.63 21.01 -12.68
N LEU A 255 6.71 20.75 -11.93
CA LEU A 255 7.93 21.56 -11.97
C LEU A 255 8.57 21.56 -13.36
N VAL A 256 8.65 20.40 -14.03
CA VAL A 256 9.17 20.28 -15.40
C VAL A 256 8.30 21.08 -16.39
N LEU A 257 6.98 21.01 -16.26
CA LEU A 257 6.07 21.83 -17.07
C LEU A 257 6.28 23.33 -16.85
N CYS A 258 6.39 23.77 -15.60
CA CYS A 258 6.67 25.17 -15.26
C CYS A 258 8.01 25.65 -15.83
N ALA A 259 9.06 24.82 -15.77
CA ALA A 259 10.35 25.14 -16.35
C ALA A 259 10.27 25.28 -17.88
N GLY A 260 9.52 24.41 -18.55
CA GLY A 260 9.27 24.50 -19.98
C GLY A 260 8.49 25.75 -20.38
N LEU A 261 7.45 26.11 -19.63
CA LEU A 261 6.69 27.35 -19.83
C LEU A 261 7.58 28.59 -19.62
N GLY A 262 8.43 28.59 -18.59
CA GLY A 262 9.39 29.66 -18.35
C GLY A 262 10.39 29.84 -19.50
N ALA A 263 10.88 28.74 -20.06
CA ALA A 263 11.75 28.77 -21.23
C ALA A 263 11.03 29.36 -22.46
N ALA A 264 9.80 28.93 -22.74
CA ALA A 264 9.00 29.47 -23.84
C ALA A 264 8.75 30.98 -23.67
N LEU A 265 8.46 31.43 -22.44
CA LEU A 265 8.25 32.84 -22.13
C LEU A 265 9.51 33.67 -22.39
N ALA A 266 10.66 33.18 -21.93
CA ALA A 266 11.95 33.83 -22.16
C ALA A 266 12.24 33.95 -23.67
N GLY A 267 11.95 32.91 -24.45
CA GLY A 267 12.08 32.93 -25.91
C GLY A 267 11.21 34.01 -26.56
N HIS A 268 9.93 34.12 -26.18
CA HIS A 268 9.07 35.18 -26.69
C HIS A 268 9.57 36.59 -26.33
N LEU A 269 10.03 36.80 -25.09
CA LEU A 269 10.53 38.11 -24.65
C LEU A 269 11.79 38.53 -25.41
N LEU A 270 12.72 37.60 -25.66
CA LEU A 270 13.93 37.89 -26.44
C LEU A 270 13.60 38.33 -27.87
N LEU A 271 12.65 37.65 -28.53
CA LEU A 271 12.22 38.02 -29.88
C LEU A 271 11.56 39.40 -29.92
N VAL A 272 10.75 39.74 -28.92
CA VAL A 272 10.17 41.09 -28.81
C VAL A 272 11.26 42.14 -28.67
N ILE A 273 12.28 41.90 -27.82
CA ILE A 273 13.39 42.84 -27.61
C ILE A 273 14.22 43.01 -28.90
N GLU A 274 14.52 41.92 -29.60
CA GLU A 274 15.24 41.96 -30.88
C GLU A 274 14.50 42.81 -31.91
N ASN A 275 13.17 42.69 -31.99
CA ASN A 275 12.34 43.49 -32.89
C ASN A 275 12.35 45.00 -32.56
N PHE A 276 12.56 45.39 -31.31
CA PHE A 276 12.68 46.80 -30.91
C PHE A 276 14.09 47.39 -31.13
N SER A 277 15.09 46.54 -31.35
CA SER A 277 16.49 46.96 -31.51
C SER A 277 16.88 47.29 -32.95
N LEU A 278 15.98 47.04 -33.91
CA LEU A 278 16.10 47.33 -35.34
C LEU A 278 15.35 48.61 -35.72
#